data_AF-A0AAV4QTR7-F1
#
_entry.id   AF-A0AAV4QTR7-F1
#
_cell.length_a   1.000
_cell.length_b   1.000
_cell.length_c   1.000
_cell.angle_alpha   90.00
_cell.angle_beta   90.00
_cell.angle_gamma   90.00
#
_symmetry.space_group_name_H-M   'P 1'
#
loop_
_entity.id
_entity.type
_entity.pdbx_description
1 polymer ?
#
loop_
_entity_poly.entity_id
_entity_poly.type
_entity_poly.pdbx_seq_one_letter_code
_entity_poly.pdbx_strand_id
1 'polypeptide(L)'
;MEFEDVLREVGDYGKYQRNLIMIFLLPAASLLPWLSMNVLFMVSVPDHWCSVPELTAFNLTIEQQRSLISPPNEHCRRYNISYTDILDIENSTLSNVSTTPCDQGWQYDETYWDETASTKWNMVCDDAHYNSFILTMHNVGSIIGTPIYGSLSDKYGRKITFFFTIIITAITAISSVLQHDFTAFAIIKTINGSLMPSVFQLPFII
;
A
#
# COMPACT_ATOMS: atom_id res chain seq x y z
N MET A 1 42.51 2.98 23.86
CA MET A 1 41.59 4.09 23.54
C MET A 1 40.29 3.47 23.15
N GLU A 2 39.28 3.64 24.00
CA GLU A 2 37.92 3.28 23.64
C GLU A 2 37.32 4.38 22.76
N PHE A 3 36.24 4.08 22.03
CA PHE A 3 35.60 5.03 21.13
C PHE A 3 35.15 6.32 21.84
N GLU A 4 34.77 6.21 23.11
CA GLU A 4 34.38 7.34 23.96
C GLU A 4 35.54 8.29 24.28
N ASP A 5 36.77 7.76 24.40
CA ASP A 5 37.96 8.58 24.65
C ASP A 5 38.27 9.47 23.44
N VAL A 6 38.15 8.90 22.24
CA VAL A 6 38.36 9.61 20.98
C VAL A 6 37.29 10.69 20.81
N LEU A 7 36.02 10.37 21.06
CA LEU A 7 34.91 11.34 21.01
C LEU A 7 35.10 12.52 21.96
N ARG A 8 35.64 12.28 23.15
CA ARG A 8 35.99 13.35 24.11
C ARG A 8 37.10 14.28 23.58
N GLU A 9 38.07 13.75 22.85
CA GLU A 9 39.17 14.54 22.26
C GLU A 9 38.75 15.37 21.04
N VAL A 10 37.85 14.87 20.18
CA VAL A 10 37.42 15.61 18.97
C VAL A 10 36.39 16.72 19.29
N GLY A 11 35.93 16.79 20.54
CA GLY A 11 34.84 17.64 20.96
C GLY A 11 33.54 16.85 20.88
N ASP A 12 32.97 16.59 22.06
CA ASP A 12 31.67 15.94 22.32
C ASP A 12 30.50 16.64 21.57
N TYR A 13 29.24 16.38 21.96
CA TYR A 13 27.98 16.87 21.36
C TYR A 13 27.93 18.39 21.04
N GLY A 14 28.62 18.78 19.98
CA GLY A 14 28.87 20.16 19.61
C GLY A 14 27.73 20.75 18.78
N LYS A 15 27.82 22.06 18.50
CA LYS A 15 26.82 22.76 17.67
C LYS A 15 26.64 22.13 16.29
N TYR A 16 27.72 21.60 15.69
CA TYR A 16 27.67 20.92 14.40
C TYR A 16 26.89 19.61 14.46
N GLN A 17 27.22 18.70 15.39
CA GLN A 17 26.47 17.45 15.58
C GLN A 17 25.00 17.70 15.91
N ARG A 18 24.71 18.68 16.79
CA ARG A 18 23.33 19.06 17.11
C ARG A 18 22.58 19.57 15.88
N ASN A 19 23.20 20.42 15.06
CA ASN A 19 22.57 20.90 13.82
C ASN A 19 22.40 19.79 12.79
N LEU A 20 23.36 18.87 12.65
CA LEU A 20 23.26 17.72 11.75
C LEU A 20 22.09 16.82 12.13
N ILE A 21 21.94 16.50 13.42
CA ILE A 21 20.81 15.70 13.91
C ILE A 21 19.48 16.42 13.69
N MET A 22 19.39 17.71 14.05
CA MET A 22 18.13 18.46 13.97
C MET A 22 17.70 18.80 12.54
N ILE A 23 18.64 19.17 11.67
CA ILE A 23 18.33 19.71 10.33
C ILE A 23 18.32 18.61 9.27
N PHE A 24 19.18 17.58 9.42
CA PHE A 24 19.33 16.55 8.40
C PHE A 24 18.71 15.21 8.84
N LEU A 25 19.12 14.69 9.99
CA LEU A 25 18.75 13.33 10.40
C LEU A 25 17.26 13.21 10.78
N LEU A 26 16.73 14.15 11.57
CA LEU A 26 15.32 14.14 11.98
C LEU A 26 14.34 14.27 10.79
N PRO A 27 14.50 15.23 9.85
CA PRO A 27 13.62 15.31 8.69
C PRO A 27 13.77 14.11 7.74
N ALA A 28 14.99 13.61 7.54
CA ALA A 28 15.21 12.42 6.72
C ALA A 28 14.51 11.20 7.34
N ALA A 29 14.65 11.00 8.66
CA ALA A 29 14.05 9.89 9.37
C ALA A 29 12.52 9.92 9.40
N SER A 30 11.87 11.08 9.23
CA SER A 30 10.40 11.20 9.21
C SER A 30 9.81 11.15 7.79
N LEU A 31 10.43 11.83 6.83
CA LEU A 31 9.90 11.95 5.46
C LEU A 31 10.19 10.72 4.58
N LEU A 32 11.36 10.10 4.73
CA LEU A 32 11.74 8.94 3.92
C LEU A 32 10.89 7.67 4.19
N PRO A 33 10.49 7.34 5.44
CA PRO A 33 9.53 6.28 5.70
C PRO A 33 8.20 6.51 4.98
N TRP A 34 7.71 7.76 4.96
CA TRP A 34 6.46 8.09 4.29
C TRP A 34 6.50 7.75 2.80
N LEU A 35 7.62 8.04 2.14
CA LEU A 35 7.82 7.77 0.73
C LEU A 35 7.98 6.28 0.40
N SER A 36 8.48 5.47 1.33
CA SER A 36 8.74 4.04 1.12
C SER A 36 7.62 3.13 1.62
N MET A 37 6.94 3.50 2.70
CA MET A 37 5.80 2.76 3.28
C MET A 37 4.46 3.05 2.59
N ASN A 38 4.44 3.90 1.56
CA ASN A 38 3.21 4.21 0.81
C ASN A 38 2.52 2.97 0.20
N VAL A 39 3.26 1.86 0.04
CA VAL A 39 2.72 0.61 -0.48
C VAL A 39 1.56 0.09 0.35
N LEU A 40 1.57 0.28 1.68
CA LEU A 40 0.50 -0.14 2.57
C LEU A 40 -0.82 0.59 2.27
N PHE A 41 -0.75 1.90 2.01
CA PHE A 41 -1.92 2.70 1.65
C PHE A 41 -2.41 2.42 0.23
N MET A 42 -1.51 1.99 -0.67
CA MET A 42 -1.93 1.65 -2.04
C MET A 42 -2.66 0.32 -2.11
N VAL A 43 -2.30 -0.66 -1.26
CA VAL A 43 -2.93 -1.99 -1.24
C VAL A 43 -4.04 -2.11 -0.18
N SER A 44 -4.51 -0.97 0.36
CA SER A 44 -5.63 -0.98 1.29
C SER A 44 -6.91 -1.34 0.55
N VAL A 45 -7.64 -2.30 1.11
CA VAL A 45 -8.95 -2.73 0.61
C VAL A 45 -10.01 -1.92 1.36
N PRO A 46 -10.71 -0.98 0.71
CA PRO A 46 -11.88 -0.34 1.31
C PRO A 46 -13.04 -1.33 1.45
N ASP A 47 -14.07 -0.92 2.18
CA ASP A 47 -15.31 -1.68 2.27
C ASP A 47 -15.92 -1.84 0.87
N HIS A 48 -16.44 -3.02 0.56
CA HIS A 48 -16.87 -3.39 -0.78
C HIS A 48 -18.07 -4.32 -0.76
N TRP A 49 -18.82 -4.30 -1.86
CA TRP A 49 -19.99 -5.15 -2.10
C TRP A 49 -20.08 -5.53 -3.57
N CYS A 50 -20.90 -6.54 -3.89
CA CYS A 50 -21.09 -6.96 -5.28
C CYS A 50 -21.72 -5.83 -6.12
N SER A 51 -21.23 -5.62 -7.33
CA SER A 51 -21.92 -4.77 -8.30
C SER A 51 -23.12 -5.52 -8.87
N VAL A 52 -24.30 -4.88 -8.88
CA VAL A 52 -25.52 -5.43 -9.48
C VAL A 52 -26.12 -4.38 -10.40
N PRO A 53 -25.95 -4.50 -11.74
CA PRO A 53 -26.39 -3.47 -12.68
C PRO A 53 -27.91 -3.29 -12.72
N GLU A 54 -28.65 -4.35 -12.38
CA GLU A 54 -30.12 -4.35 -12.29
C GLU A 54 -30.62 -3.34 -11.25
N LEU A 55 -29.92 -3.20 -10.12
CA LEU A 55 -30.24 -2.25 -9.05
C LEU A 55 -29.84 -0.82 -9.39
N THR A 56 -28.78 -0.63 -10.18
CA THR A 56 -28.31 0.70 -10.60
C THR A 56 -29.34 1.43 -11.47
N ALA A 57 -30.24 0.71 -12.13
CA ALA A 57 -31.35 1.29 -12.88
C ALA A 57 -32.44 1.90 -11.98
N PHE A 58 -32.51 1.49 -10.71
CA PHE A 58 -33.44 2.04 -9.74
C PHE A 58 -32.76 3.21 -9.01
N ASN A 59 -33.48 4.33 -8.83
CA ASN A 59 -33.00 5.50 -8.06
C ASN A 59 -33.03 5.22 -6.53
N LEU A 60 -32.36 4.16 -6.09
CA LEU A 60 -32.20 3.81 -4.67
C LEU A 60 -30.97 4.51 -4.08
N THR A 61 -30.98 4.69 -2.76
CA THR A 61 -29.78 5.13 -2.04
C THR A 61 -28.77 3.98 -1.91
N ILE A 62 -27.48 4.31 -1.81
CA ILE A 62 -26.39 3.31 -1.71
C ILE A 62 -26.61 2.37 -0.51
N GLU A 63 -27.08 2.90 0.62
CA GLU A 63 -27.37 2.10 1.82
C GLU A 63 -28.51 1.09 1.61
N GLN A 64 -29.58 1.52 0.93
CA GLN A 64 -30.68 0.63 0.57
C GLN A 64 -30.20 -0.46 -0.39
N GLN A 65 -29.45 -0.07 -1.42
CA GLN A 65 -28.86 -1.01 -2.37
C GLN A 65 -27.96 -2.04 -1.68
N ARG A 66 -27.09 -1.57 -0.78
CA ARG A 66 -26.19 -2.42 0.00
C ARG A 66 -26.95 -3.44 0.85
N SER A 67 -28.01 -3.02 1.55
CA SER A 67 -28.82 -3.93 2.38
C SER A 67 -29.56 -5.02 1.57
N LEU A 68 -29.88 -4.74 0.30
CA LEU A 68 -30.54 -5.68 -0.61
C LEU A 68 -29.56 -6.65 -1.28
N ILE A 69 -28.30 -6.25 -1.45
CA ILE A 69 -27.28 -7.06 -2.13
C ILE A 69 -26.55 -7.96 -1.13
N SER A 70 -26.03 -7.39 -0.05
CA SER A 70 -25.02 -8.04 0.80
C SER A 70 -25.67 -8.70 2.03
N PRO A 71 -25.37 -9.98 2.32
CA PRO A 71 -25.76 -10.61 3.57
C PRO A 71 -25.04 -9.97 4.77
N PRO A 72 -25.65 -10.00 5.98
CA PRO A 72 -24.96 -9.57 7.19
C PRO A 72 -23.73 -10.45 7.43
N ASN A 73 -22.56 -9.83 7.61
CA ASN A 73 -21.24 -10.45 7.81
C ASN A 73 -20.59 -11.14 6.59
N GLU A 74 -21.19 -11.09 5.40
CA GLU A 74 -20.58 -11.61 4.17
C GLU A 74 -20.46 -10.50 3.11
N HIS A 75 -19.26 -9.95 2.93
CA HIS A 75 -18.98 -8.88 1.94
C HIS A 75 -18.73 -9.44 0.52
N CYS A 76 -18.35 -10.71 0.43
CA CYS A 76 -17.91 -11.37 -0.80
C CYS A 76 -19.01 -12.12 -1.55
N ARG A 77 -20.25 -12.07 -1.05
CA ARG A 77 -21.37 -12.83 -1.58
C ARG A 77 -22.59 -11.93 -1.68
N ARG A 78 -23.48 -12.26 -2.61
CA ARG A 78 -24.79 -11.62 -2.78
C ARG A 78 -25.91 -12.63 -2.62
N TYR A 79 -27.12 -12.15 -2.33
CA TYR A 79 -28.31 -12.99 -2.39
C TYR A 79 -28.59 -13.48 -3.81
N ASN A 80 -28.97 -14.76 -3.95
CA ASN A 80 -29.36 -15.34 -5.22
C ASN A 80 -30.85 -15.06 -5.51
N ILE A 81 -31.14 -13.82 -5.88
CA ILE A 81 -32.50 -13.36 -6.23
C ILE A 81 -32.50 -12.68 -7.59
N SER A 82 -33.67 -12.64 -8.23
CA SER A 82 -33.90 -11.78 -9.40
C SER A 82 -34.07 -10.35 -8.92
N TYR A 83 -33.11 -9.45 -9.21
CA TYR A 83 -33.18 -8.09 -8.67
C TYR A 83 -34.21 -7.21 -9.38
N THR A 84 -34.75 -7.67 -10.52
CA THR A 84 -35.81 -7.00 -11.28
C THR A 84 -37.14 -6.90 -10.52
N ASP A 85 -37.40 -7.85 -9.62
CA ASP A 85 -38.71 -8.02 -8.97
C ASP A 85 -38.67 -7.62 -7.48
N ILE A 86 -37.62 -6.90 -7.06
CA ILE A 86 -37.32 -6.61 -5.64
C ILE A 86 -38.36 -5.74 -4.95
N LEU A 87 -39.16 -4.96 -5.70
CA LEU A 87 -40.21 -4.14 -5.12
C LEU A 87 -41.29 -4.96 -4.37
N ASP A 88 -41.38 -6.28 -4.63
CA ASP A 88 -42.29 -7.17 -3.90
C ASP A 88 -41.62 -7.88 -2.69
N ILE A 89 -40.29 -7.81 -2.56
CA ILE A 89 -39.47 -8.57 -1.59
C ILE A 89 -39.30 -7.82 -0.26
N GLU A 90 -39.72 -6.55 -0.16
CA GLU A 90 -39.67 -5.75 1.08
C GLU A 90 -40.38 -6.43 2.27
N ASN A 91 -41.29 -7.38 2.01
CA ASN A 91 -42.05 -8.14 3.01
C ASN A 91 -41.54 -9.57 3.29
N SER A 92 -40.49 -10.03 2.62
CA SER A 92 -39.94 -11.38 2.85
C SER A 92 -38.56 -11.30 3.51
N THR A 93 -38.37 -12.04 4.60
CA THR A 93 -37.11 -12.06 5.34
C THR A 93 -35.99 -12.61 4.45
N LEU A 94 -35.12 -11.70 3.94
CA LEU A 94 -33.92 -12.01 3.16
C LEU A 94 -32.98 -13.04 3.83
N SER A 95 -33.15 -13.30 5.13
CA SER A 95 -32.33 -14.21 5.93
C SER A 95 -32.35 -15.68 5.51
N ASN A 96 -33.36 -16.15 4.77
CA ASN A 96 -33.48 -17.55 4.35
C ASN A 96 -33.04 -17.80 2.90
N VAL A 97 -32.51 -16.79 2.22
CA VAL A 97 -32.14 -16.87 0.81
C VAL A 97 -30.70 -17.38 0.66
N SER A 98 -30.48 -18.30 -0.28
CA SER A 98 -29.14 -18.80 -0.60
C SER A 98 -28.26 -17.69 -1.17
N THR A 99 -26.98 -17.68 -0.80
CA THR A 99 -26.00 -16.70 -1.30
C THR A 99 -25.16 -17.28 -2.44
N THR A 100 -24.73 -16.42 -3.36
CA THR A 100 -23.87 -16.74 -4.52
C THR A 100 -22.66 -15.79 -4.53
N PRO A 101 -21.47 -16.22 -5.01
CA PRO A 101 -20.35 -15.31 -5.20
C PRO A 101 -20.70 -14.18 -6.19
N CYS A 102 -20.02 -13.04 -6.06
CA CYS A 102 -20.17 -11.92 -6.98
C CYS A 102 -19.60 -12.28 -8.36
N ASP A 103 -20.39 -12.10 -9.41
CA ASP A 103 -20.05 -12.44 -10.80
C ASP A 103 -19.96 -11.21 -11.72
N GLN A 104 -20.59 -10.10 -11.33
CA GLN A 104 -20.69 -8.87 -12.13
C GLN A 104 -19.75 -7.74 -11.65
N GLY A 105 -18.69 -8.08 -10.92
CA GLY A 105 -17.70 -7.13 -10.40
C GLY A 105 -18.05 -6.56 -9.02
N TRP A 106 -17.38 -5.47 -8.65
CA TRP A 106 -17.37 -4.91 -7.29
C TRP A 106 -17.67 -3.42 -7.28
N GLN A 107 -18.30 -2.96 -6.21
CA GLN A 107 -18.43 -1.56 -5.84
C GLN A 107 -17.73 -1.34 -4.50
N TYR A 108 -17.12 -0.18 -4.35
CA TYR A 108 -16.26 0.16 -3.22
C TYR A 108 -16.77 1.42 -2.53
N ASP A 109 -16.54 1.53 -1.23
CA ASP A 109 -16.76 2.76 -0.47
C ASP A 109 -15.66 3.78 -0.78
N GLU A 110 -16.07 4.90 -1.39
CA GLU A 110 -15.21 6.00 -1.83
C GLU A 110 -15.11 7.14 -0.78
N THR A 111 -15.57 6.94 0.46
CA THR A 111 -15.57 7.99 1.52
C THR A 111 -14.20 8.63 1.79
N TYR A 112 -13.13 8.00 1.35
CA TYR A 112 -11.95 7.81 2.17
C TYR A 112 -10.73 7.60 1.24
N TRP A 113 -10.90 6.78 0.18
CA TRP A 113 -9.98 6.60 -0.94
C TRP A 113 -10.79 6.60 -2.25
N ASP A 114 -10.41 7.42 -3.24
CA ASP A 114 -11.06 7.42 -4.57
C ASP A 114 -10.71 6.14 -5.35
N GLU A 115 -9.41 5.80 -5.39
CA GLU A 115 -8.90 4.60 -6.05
C GLU A 115 -7.67 4.08 -5.29
N THR A 116 -7.63 2.77 -5.07
CA THR A 116 -6.44 2.07 -4.55
C THR A 116 -5.99 1.03 -5.57
N ALA A 117 -4.77 0.50 -5.43
CA ALA A 117 -4.33 -0.61 -6.27
C ALA A 117 -5.31 -1.79 -6.14
N SER A 118 -5.81 -2.04 -4.93
CA SER A 118 -6.78 -3.10 -4.65
C SER A 118 -8.10 -2.92 -5.38
N THR A 119 -8.65 -1.70 -5.43
CA THR A 119 -9.89 -1.45 -6.18
C THR A 119 -9.67 -1.48 -7.69
N LYS A 120 -8.53 -0.96 -8.17
CA LYS A 120 -8.19 -0.91 -9.60
C LYS A 120 -8.12 -2.29 -10.27
N TRP A 121 -7.57 -3.28 -9.58
CA TRP A 121 -7.45 -4.66 -10.09
C TRP A 121 -8.42 -5.66 -9.42
N ASN A 122 -9.42 -5.18 -8.68
CA ASN A 122 -10.40 -6.01 -7.98
C ASN A 122 -9.80 -7.12 -7.11
N MET A 123 -8.73 -6.79 -6.37
CA MET A 123 -8.01 -7.74 -5.52
C MET A 123 -8.74 -7.93 -4.18
N VAL A 124 -9.95 -8.48 -4.23
CA VAL A 124 -10.80 -8.73 -3.06
C VAL A 124 -11.28 -10.17 -3.04
N CYS A 125 -11.72 -10.64 -1.87
CA CYS A 125 -12.30 -11.97 -1.69
C CYS A 125 -11.36 -13.10 -2.18
N ASP A 126 -11.71 -13.84 -3.23
CA ASP A 126 -10.89 -14.91 -3.78
C ASP A 126 -9.51 -14.40 -4.26
N ASP A 127 -9.46 -13.15 -4.74
CA ASP A 127 -8.27 -12.47 -5.25
C ASP A 127 -7.60 -11.57 -4.19
N ALA A 128 -8.03 -11.63 -2.92
CA ALA A 128 -7.42 -10.84 -1.85
C ALA A 128 -5.92 -11.16 -1.63
N HIS A 129 -5.50 -12.37 -2.01
CA HIS A 129 -4.13 -12.84 -1.90
C HIS A 129 -3.13 -12.00 -2.71
N TYR A 130 -3.55 -11.32 -3.78
CA TYR A 130 -2.68 -10.44 -4.56
C TYR A 130 -2.17 -9.23 -3.77
N ASN A 131 -2.95 -8.70 -2.82
CA ASN A 131 -2.49 -7.62 -1.93
C ASN A 131 -1.31 -8.09 -1.06
N SER A 132 -1.46 -9.27 -0.45
CA SER A 132 -0.40 -9.89 0.35
C SER A 132 0.81 -10.26 -0.51
N PHE A 133 0.59 -10.67 -1.76
CA PHE A 133 1.66 -10.95 -2.71
C PHE A 133 2.52 -9.70 -3.00
N ILE A 134 1.91 -8.53 -3.26
CA ILE A 134 2.65 -7.27 -3.47
C ILE A 134 3.51 -6.92 -2.25
N LEU A 135 2.95 -7.01 -1.04
CA LEU A 135 3.70 -6.74 0.19
C LEU A 135 4.85 -7.74 0.40
N THR A 136 4.62 -9.01 0.08
CA THR A 136 5.64 -10.05 0.17
C THR A 136 6.77 -9.78 -0.82
N MET A 137 6.44 -9.48 -2.08
CA MET A 137 7.43 -9.14 -3.10
C MET A 137 8.21 -7.87 -2.75
N HIS A 138 7.54 -6.86 -2.19
CA HIS A 138 8.20 -5.67 -1.66
C HIS A 138 9.26 -6.03 -0.59
N ASN A 139 8.92 -6.90 0.36
CA ASN A 139 9.85 -7.38 1.39
C ASN A 139 10.99 -8.25 0.83
N VAL A 140 10.70 -9.10 -0.16
CA VAL A 140 11.75 -9.86 -0.88
C VAL A 140 12.72 -8.90 -1.57
N GLY A 141 12.20 -7.83 -2.17
CA GLY A 141 12.99 -6.73 -2.70
C GLY A 141 13.96 -6.19 -1.65
N SER A 142 13.49 -5.87 -0.44
CA SER A 142 14.32 -5.38 0.67
C SER A 142 15.47 -6.33 1.04
N ILE A 143 15.20 -7.65 1.08
CA ILE A 143 16.22 -8.67 1.38
C ILE A 143 17.33 -8.65 0.32
N ILE A 144 16.94 -8.59 -0.96
CA ILE A 144 17.89 -8.60 -2.09
C ILE A 144 18.65 -7.27 -2.21
N GLY A 145 17.97 -6.15 -1.98
CA GLY A 145 18.54 -4.81 -2.12
C GLY A 145 19.59 -4.49 -1.06
N THR A 146 19.39 -4.96 0.18
CA THR A 146 20.30 -4.68 1.31
C THR A 146 21.78 -4.97 1.01
N PRO A 147 22.19 -6.19 0.56
CA PRO A 147 23.59 -6.46 0.24
C PRO A 147 24.09 -5.68 -0.98
N ILE A 148 23.23 -5.42 -1.98
CA ILE A 148 23.60 -4.70 -3.21
C ILE A 148 23.95 -3.25 -2.87
N TYR A 149 23.04 -2.52 -2.24
CA TYR A 149 23.23 -1.12 -1.89
C TYR A 149 24.20 -0.95 -0.73
N GLY A 150 24.32 -1.94 0.17
CA GLY A 150 25.38 -1.98 1.18
C GLY A 150 26.77 -2.03 0.54
N SER A 151 26.99 -2.98 -0.38
CA SER A 151 28.26 -3.08 -1.12
C SER A 151 28.55 -1.84 -1.96
N LEU A 152 27.51 -1.25 -2.55
CA LEU A 152 27.62 -0.01 -3.32
C LEU A 152 28.06 1.17 -2.43
N SER A 153 27.48 1.26 -1.24
CA SER A 153 27.78 2.27 -0.22
C SER A 153 29.23 2.20 0.24
N ASP A 154 29.75 0.99 0.45
CA ASP A 154 31.13 0.81 0.89
C ASP A 154 32.13 1.12 -0.25
N LYS A 155 31.76 0.87 -1.52
CA LYS A 155 32.65 1.10 -2.67
C LYS A 155 32.67 2.55 -3.17
N TYR A 156 31.52 3.19 -3.30
CA TYR A 156 31.38 4.54 -3.86
C TYR A 156 31.17 5.62 -2.80
N GLY A 157 31.06 5.23 -1.53
CA GLY A 157 30.82 6.12 -0.40
C GLY A 157 29.33 6.23 -0.06
N ARG A 158 29.08 6.37 1.26
CA ARG A 158 27.73 6.39 1.85
C ARG A 158 26.88 7.56 1.37
N LYS A 159 27.48 8.75 1.28
CA LYS A 159 26.77 9.98 0.87
C LYS A 159 26.27 9.92 -0.58
N ILE A 160 27.09 9.45 -1.51
CA ILE A 160 26.71 9.33 -2.93
C ILE A 160 25.61 8.29 -3.09
N THR A 161 25.77 7.14 -2.44
CA THR A 161 24.78 6.05 -2.47
C THR A 161 23.44 6.47 -1.89
N PHE A 162 23.44 7.26 -0.80
CA PHE A 162 22.21 7.79 -0.22
C PHE A 162 21.40 8.63 -1.22
N PHE A 163 22.00 9.66 -1.83
CA PHE A 163 21.30 10.49 -2.83
C PHE A 163 20.84 9.67 -4.04
N PHE A 164 21.66 8.72 -4.48
CA PHE A 164 21.31 7.80 -5.57
C PHE A 164 20.05 6.97 -5.25
N THR A 165 20.00 6.36 -4.06
CA THR A 165 18.84 5.56 -3.64
C THR A 165 17.56 6.38 -3.49
N ILE A 166 17.65 7.63 -3.03
CA ILE A 166 16.50 8.55 -2.97
C ILE A 166 15.95 8.85 -4.36
N ILE A 167 16.82 9.17 -5.33
CA ILE A 167 16.40 9.49 -6.70
C ILE A 167 15.67 8.30 -7.32
N ILE A 168 16.20 7.08 -7.17
CA ILE A 168 15.55 5.88 -7.70
C ILE A 168 14.23 5.61 -6.97
N THR A 169 14.17 5.84 -5.66
CA THR A 169 12.93 5.68 -4.88
C THR A 169 11.84 6.62 -5.41
N ALA A 170 12.19 7.89 -5.68
CA ALA A 170 11.26 8.87 -6.23
C ALA A 170 10.76 8.47 -7.64
N ILE A 171 11.68 8.07 -8.52
CA ILE A 171 11.34 7.63 -9.89
C ILE A 171 10.40 6.42 -9.84
N THR A 172 10.76 5.38 -9.08
CA THR A 172 9.95 4.16 -8.98
C THR A 172 8.59 4.41 -8.33
N ALA A 173 8.50 5.30 -7.33
CA ALA A 173 7.23 5.68 -6.72
C ALA A 173 6.30 6.37 -7.74
N ILE A 174 6.80 7.34 -8.50
CA ILE A 174 6.01 8.04 -9.53
C ILE A 174 5.60 7.07 -10.66
N SER A 175 6.54 6.26 -11.13
CA SER A 175 6.28 5.28 -12.19
C SER A 175 5.22 4.25 -11.79
N SER A 176 5.09 3.92 -10.50
CA SER A 176 4.09 2.97 -10.02
C SER A 176 2.65 3.45 -10.19
N VAL A 177 2.40 4.77 -10.17
CA VAL A 177 1.06 5.35 -10.37
C VAL A 177 0.61 5.26 -11.82
N LEU A 178 1.56 5.32 -12.76
CA LEU A 178 1.29 5.32 -14.21
C LEU A 178 1.04 3.91 -14.77
N GLN A 179 1.19 2.85 -13.99
CA GLN A 179 1.02 1.48 -14.49
C GLN A 179 -0.45 1.09 -14.61
N HIS A 180 -0.80 0.53 -15.77
CA HIS A 180 -2.09 -0.14 -15.99
C HIS A 180 -1.98 -1.66 -15.78
N ASP A 181 -0.80 -2.23 -16.03
CA ASP A 181 -0.55 -3.66 -15.85
C ASP A 181 -0.15 -4.00 -14.41
N PHE A 182 -0.81 -5.01 -13.84
CA PHE A 182 -0.52 -5.50 -12.49
C PHE A 182 0.92 -5.99 -12.33
N THR A 183 1.43 -6.76 -13.29
CA THR A 183 2.80 -7.32 -13.22
C THR A 183 3.86 -6.22 -13.23
N ALA A 184 3.69 -5.19 -14.07
CA ALA A 184 4.61 -4.05 -14.11
C ALA A 184 4.59 -3.27 -12.79
N PHE A 185 3.39 -3.07 -12.22
CA PHE A 185 3.24 -2.47 -10.89
C PHE A 185 3.97 -3.27 -9.81
N ALA A 186 3.79 -4.60 -9.78
CA ALA A 186 4.44 -5.47 -8.80
C ALA A 186 5.97 -5.45 -8.91
N ILE A 187 6.53 -5.46 -10.14
CA ILE A 187 7.98 -5.35 -10.37
C ILE A 187 8.50 -4.00 -9.86
N ILE A 188 7.84 -2.89 -10.21
CA ILE A 188 8.26 -1.55 -9.77
C ILE A 188 8.19 -1.44 -8.24
N LYS A 189 7.16 -1.98 -7.60
CA LYS A 189 7.05 -2.01 -6.13
C LYS A 189 8.10 -2.89 -5.46
N THR A 190 8.54 -3.96 -6.12
CA THR A 190 9.65 -4.81 -5.66
C THR A 190 10.98 -4.06 -5.72
N ILE A 191 11.23 -3.34 -6.81
CA ILE A 191 12.41 -2.47 -6.96
C ILE A 191 12.39 -1.37 -5.89
N ASN A 192 11.23 -0.73 -5.68
CA ASN A 192 11.07 0.29 -4.65
C ASN A 192 11.36 -0.27 -3.25
N GLY A 193 10.88 -1.48 -2.93
CA GLY A 193 11.18 -2.18 -1.68
C GLY A 193 12.67 -2.44 -1.48
N SER A 194 13.40 -2.79 -2.53
CA SER A 194 14.84 -3.02 -2.45
C SER A 194 15.66 -1.83 -1.93
N LEU A 195 15.15 -0.60 -2.13
CA LEU A 195 15.80 0.63 -1.73
C LEU A 195 15.50 1.00 -0.26
N MET A 196 14.39 0.51 0.28
CA MET A 196 13.86 0.92 1.58
C MET A 196 14.94 0.75 2.69
N PRO A 197 15.52 -0.44 2.96
CA PRO A 197 16.47 -0.59 4.05
C PRO A 197 17.67 0.38 3.96
N SER A 198 18.16 0.60 2.74
CA SER A 198 19.31 1.48 2.50
C SER A 198 18.98 2.95 2.75
N VAL A 199 17.81 3.40 2.30
CA VAL A 199 17.35 4.78 2.53
C VAL A 199 17.19 5.07 4.02
N PHE A 200 16.73 4.09 4.82
CA PHE A 200 16.62 4.23 6.26
C PHE A 200 17.96 4.20 6.99
N GLN A 201 18.86 3.28 6.63
CA GLN A 201 20.09 3.04 7.39
C GLN A 201 21.21 4.02 7.06
N LEU A 202 21.34 4.44 5.80
CA LEU A 202 22.46 5.29 5.37
C LEU A 202 22.56 6.63 6.10
N PRO A 203 21.46 7.39 6.37
CA PRO A 203 21.52 8.64 7.11
C PRO A 203 22.16 8.53 8.51
N PHE A 204 21.99 7.41 9.19
CA PHE A 204 22.52 7.20 10.55
C PHE A 204 24.01 6.87 10.57
N ILE A 205 24.59 6.51 9.42
CA ILE A 205 25.98 6.06 9.30
C ILE A 205 26.83 7.08 8.51
N ILE A 206 26.21 8.13 7.95
CA ILE A 206 26.89 9.28 7.32
C ILE A 206 27.35 10.25 8.40
#